data_AF-A0A2V4XUW4-F1
#
_entry.id   AF-A0A2V4XUW4-F1
#
_cell.length_a   1.000
_cell.length_b   1.000
_cell.length_c   1.000
_cell.angle_alpha   90.00
_cell.angle_beta   90.00
_cell.angle_gamma   90.00
#
_symmetry.space_group_name_H-M   'P 1'
#
loop_
_entity.id
_entity.type
_entity.pdbx_description
1 polymer ?
#
loop_
_entity_poly.entity_id
_entity_poly.type
_entity_poly.pdbx_seq_one_letter_code
_entity_poly.pdbx_strand_id
1 'polypeptide(L)'
;MHTIFDYLAQELQNEYESEYDLTLKKNFSAPKIYSANGDLRKRWYVYFSYRDPESGKLKRQTPIYANANKFKTKEDRLSVLVTYRKTLLKLLNKGYSPYSDNKEILSNINDNKSQTPPSNNQSLPKEVEQIQEPVMTYEEAFDFGLKQKEKFIYATTKRSFENRLKNFKKWVKETHPNVVGIDEINKKLISHFLSDILERTSPRNRNNSRADLSSIMQVLFDNDIVKANVIKQIPVLKAIAQRNKTYT
;
A
#
# COMPACT_ATOMS: atom_id res chain seq x y z
N MET A 1 -23.16 -35.20 26.68
CA MET A 1 -23.08 -36.05 25.48
C MET A 1 -24.10 -35.51 24.50
N HIS A 2 -23.69 -35.19 23.26
CA HIS A 2 -24.65 -34.77 22.23
C HIS A 2 -25.48 -35.96 21.80
N THR A 3 -26.79 -35.75 21.69
CA THR A 3 -27.74 -36.78 21.26
C THR A 3 -27.76 -36.85 19.74
N ILE A 4 -28.21 -37.98 19.18
CA ILE A 4 -28.38 -38.09 17.72
C ILE A 4 -29.34 -37.04 17.15
N PHE A 5 -30.28 -36.55 17.97
CA PHE A 5 -31.19 -35.46 17.62
C PHE A 5 -30.45 -34.12 17.44
N ASP A 6 -29.40 -33.85 18.21
CA ASP A 6 -28.59 -32.64 18.05
C ASP A 6 -27.89 -32.63 16.68
N TYR A 7 -27.36 -33.78 16.26
CA TYR A 7 -26.73 -33.93 14.94
C TYR A 7 -27.74 -33.83 13.80
N LEU A 8 -28.92 -34.46 13.94
CA LEU A 8 -29.97 -34.35 12.92
C LEU A 8 -30.50 -32.92 12.79
N ALA A 9 -30.67 -32.20 13.90
CA ALA A 9 -31.07 -30.79 13.87
C ALA A 9 -30.00 -29.91 13.21
N GLN A 10 -28.72 -30.17 13.47
CA GLN A 10 -27.62 -29.47 12.82
C GLN A 10 -27.58 -29.75 11.31
N GLU A 11 -27.75 -31.00 10.89
CA GLU A 11 -27.76 -31.35 9.47
C GLU A 11 -28.96 -30.73 8.74
N LEU A 12 -30.15 -30.75 9.35
CA LEU A 12 -31.34 -30.10 8.80
C LEU A 12 -31.14 -28.58 8.65
N GLN A 13 -30.50 -27.94 9.64
CA GLN A 13 -30.17 -26.52 9.58
C GLN A 13 -29.16 -26.22 8.47
N ASN A 14 -28.13 -27.06 8.30
CA ASN A 14 -27.14 -26.93 7.23
C ASN A 14 -27.77 -27.12 5.84
N GLU A 15 -28.66 -28.12 5.69
CA GLU A 15 -29.39 -28.37 4.46
C GLU A 15 -30.28 -27.17 4.10
N TYR A 16 -31.04 -26.65 5.07
CA TYR A 16 -31.86 -25.46 4.90
C TYR A 16 -31.00 -24.25 4.49
N GLU A 17 -29.92 -23.93 5.21
CA GLU A 17 -29.03 -22.82 4.86
C GLU A 17 -28.42 -22.97 3.47
N SER A 18 -28.05 -24.20 3.08
CA SER A 18 -27.53 -24.52 1.74
C SER A 18 -28.57 -24.30 0.65
N GLU A 19 -29.80 -24.78 0.81
CA GLU A 19 -30.88 -24.58 -0.15
C GLU A 19 -31.21 -23.09 -0.34
N TYR A 20 -31.23 -22.32 0.76
CA TYR A 20 -31.45 -20.88 0.70
C TYR A 20 -30.29 -20.15 -0.02
N ASP A 21 -29.02 -20.50 0.23
CA ASP A 21 -27.89 -19.88 -0.50
C ASP A 21 -27.88 -20.25 -2.00
N LEU A 22 -28.33 -21.46 -2.36
CA LEU A 22 -28.44 -21.91 -3.75
C LEU A 22 -29.53 -21.16 -4.53
N THR A 23 -30.65 -20.83 -3.89
CA THR A 23 -31.76 -20.10 -4.52
C THR A 23 -31.45 -18.60 -4.67
N LEU A 24 -30.59 -18.04 -3.82
CA LEU A 24 -30.18 -16.64 -3.87
C LEU A 24 -29.24 -16.35 -5.05
N LYS A 25 -29.66 -15.41 -5.90
CA LYS A 25 -28.86 -14.95 -7.03
C LYS A 25 -27.66 -14.14 -6.55
N LYS A 26 -26.46 -14.71 -6.65
CA LYS A 26 -25.21 -14.01 -6.28
C LYS A 26 -25.04 -12.70 -7.05
N ASN A 27 -24.59 -11.66 -6.35
CA ASN A 27 -24.39 -10.32 -6.91
C ASN A 27 -23.08 -10.19 -7.70
N PHE A 28 -22.12 -11.08 -7.48
CA PHE A 28 -20.83 -11.05 -8.17
C PHE A 28 -20.32 -12.46 -8.48
N SER A 29 -19.42 -12.56 -9.45
CA SER A 29 -18.65 -13.78 -9.70
C SER A 29 -17.38 -13.78 -8.87
N ALA A 30 -16.93 -14.94 -8.40
CA ALA A 30 -15.63 -15.09 -7.73
C ALA A 30 -14.50 -14.47 -8.60
N PRO A 31 -13.67 -13.56 -8.06
CA PRO A 31 -12.60 -12.95 -8.82
C PRO A 31 -11.57 -13.96 -9.33
N LYS A 32 -11.18 -13.84 -10.59
CA LYS A 32 -10.24 -14.74 -11.28
C LYS A 32 -9.02 -13.97 -11.78
N ILE A 33 -7.89 -14.67 -11.89
CA ILE A 33 -6.64 -14.11 -12.42
C ILE A 33 -6.49 -14.56 -13.86
N TYR A 34 -6.28 -13.60 -14.76
CA TYR A 34 -5.80 -13.87 -16.11
C TYR A 34 -4.27 -13.78 -16.10
N SER A 35 -3.59 -14.91 -16.30
CA SER A 35 -2.13 -15.01 -16.32
C SER A 35 -1.54 -15.27 -17.71
N ALA A 36 -2.36 -15.25 -18.76
CA ALA A 36 -1.93 -15.50 -20.15
C ALA A 36 -1.02 -16.75 -20.30
N ASN A 37 -1.30 -17.83 -19.56
CA ASN A 37 -0.47 -19.05 -19.49
C ASN A 37 1.00 -18.79 -19.10
N GLY A 38 1.23 -17.79 -18.26
CA GLY A 38 2.57 -17.42 -17.81
C GLY A 38 3.33 -16.54 -18.80
N ASP A 39 2.71 -16.03 -19.87
CA ASP A 39 3.37 -15.14 -20.83
C ASP A 39 3.55 -13.73 -20.24
N LEU A 40 4.81 -13.34 -20.01
CA LEU A 40 5.16 -12.06 -19.42
C LEU A 40 5.03 -10.87 -20.39
N ARG A 41 4.95 -11.12 -21.71
CA ARG A 41 4.73 -10.08 -22.72
C ARG A 41 3.29 -9.57 -22.70
N LYS A 42 2.35 -10.41 -22.27
CA LYS A 42 0.93 -10.08 -22.11
C LYS A 42 0.66 -9.48 -20.74
N ARG A 43 -0.38 -8.64 -20.67
CA ARG A 43 -0.82 -8.02 -19.41
C ARG A 43 -1.66 -9.01 -18.61
N TRP A 44 -1.27 -9.23 -17.36
CA TRP A 44 -2.01 -10.03 -16.39
C TRP A 44 -2.90 -9.10 -15.56
N TYR A 45 -4.05 -9.60 -15.14
CA TYR A 45 -5.03 -8.83 -14.39
C TYR A 45 -5.98 -9.72 -13.61
N VAL A 46 -6.61 -9.16 -12.57
CA VAL A 46 -7.76 -9.75 -11.89
C VAL A 46 -9.04 -9.25 -12.58
N TYR A 47 -9.98 -10.15 -12.80
CA TYR A 47 -11.29 -9.81 -13.35
C TYR A 47 -12.41 -10.49 -12.56
N PHE A 48 -13.56 -9.83 -12.54
CA PHE A 48 -14.80 -10.33 -11.97
C PHE A 48 -15.98 -9.68 -12.70
N SER A 49 -17.15 -10.26 -12.53
CA SER A 49 -18.41 -9.71 -13.00
C SER A 49 -19.26 -9.32 -11.80
N TYR A 50 -20.05 -8.27 -11.94
CA TYR A 50 -20.99 -7.79 -10.94
C TYR A 50 -22.37 -7.63 -11.58
N ARG A 51 -23.42 -7.89 -10.83
CA ARG A 51 -24.80 -7.82 -11.28
C ARG A 51 -25.16 -6.37 -11.49
N ASP A 52 -25.46 -6.03 -12.73
CA ASP A 52 -25.88 -4.69 -13.10
C ASP A 52 -27.27 -4.41 -12.49
N PRO A 53 -27.45 -3.31 -11.73
CA PRO A 53 -28.71 -3.00 -11.07
C PRO A 53 -29.86 -2.76 -12.06
N GLU A 54 -29.56 -2.27 -13.26
CA GLU A 54 -30.58 -1.97 -14.28
C GLU A 54 -30.99 -3.24 -15.05
N SER A 55 -30.01 -3.99 -15.55
CA SER A 55 -30.27 -5.16 -16.41
C SER A 55 -30.44 -6.48 -15.66
N GLY A 56 -30.05 -6.53 -14.37
CA GLY A 56 -30.07 -7.73 -13.55
C GLY A 56 -29.09 -8.82 -13.99
N LYS A 57 -28.25 -8.58 -15.00
CA LYS A 57 -27.27 -9.55 -15.55
C LYS A 57 -25.87 -9.31 -14.99
N LEU A 58 -25.06 -10.38 -14.90
CA LEU A 58 -23.66 -10.26 -14.52
C LEU A 58 -22.85 -9.61 -15.65
N LYS A 59 -22.39 -8.37 -15.43
CA LYS A 59 -21.56 -7.62 -16.37
C LYS A 59 -20.10 -7.63 -15.91
N ARG A 60 -19.18 -7.90 -16.85
CA ARG A 60 -17.74 -7.90 -16.56
C ARG A 60 -17.27 -6.48 -16.21
N GLN A 61 -16.61 -6.36 -15.07
CA GLN A 61 -16.10 -5.10 -14.56
C GLN A 61 -14.72 -4.79 -15.13
N THR A 62 -14.26 -3.55 -14.93
CA THR A 62 -12.95 -3.09 -15.38
C THR A 62 -11.82 -3.97 -14.82
N PRO A 63 -10.92 -4.49 -15.67
CA PRO A 63 -9.79 -5.31 -15.23
C PRO A 63 -8.87 -4.58 -14.26
N ILE A 64 -8.44 -5.28 -13.20
CA ILE A 64 -7.56 -4.73 -12.16
C ILE A 64 -6.13 -5.21 -12.41
N TYR A 65 -5.25 -4.29 -12.80
CA TYR A 65 -3.86 -4.60 -13.14
C TYR A 65 -2.89 -4.55 -11.96
N ALA A 66 -3.23 -3.82 -10.89
CA ALA A 66 -2.51 -3.84 -9.60
C ALA A 66 -0.98 -3.59 -9.67
N ASN A 67 -0.48 -2.87 -10.69
CA ASN A 67 0.95 -2.75 -11.00
C ASN A 67 1.70 -4.09 -11.20
N ALA A 68 1.01 -5.22 -11.24
CA ALA A 68 1.62 -6.54 -11.38
C ALA A 68 2.48 -6.63 -12.64
N ASN A 69 2.06 -5.99 -13.74
CA ASN A 69 2.79 -6.02 -15.01
C ASN A 69 4.18 -5.33 -14.99
N LYS A 70 4.55 -4.63 -13.90
CA LYS A 70 5.89 -4.06 -13.74
C LYS A 70 6.93 -5.10 -13.33
N PHE A 71 6.51 -6.21 -12.71
CA PHE A 71 7.41 -7.28 -12.28
C PHE A 71 7.87 -8.12 -13.47
N LYS A 72 9.12 -8.58 -13.41
CA LYS A 72 9.77 -9.34 -14.49
C LYS A 72 9.66 -10.84 -14.32
N THR A 73 9.36 -11.34 -13.12
CA THR A 73 9.23 -12.77 -12.80
C THR A 73 7.76 -13.18 -12.75
N LYS A 74 7.46 -14.47 -12.99
CA LYS A 74 6.08 -14.97 -12.94
C LYS A 74 5.58 -15.06 -11.50
N GLU A 75 6.47 -15.43 -10.58
CA GLU A 75 6.18 -15.56 -9.16
C GLU A 75 5.76 -14.21 -8.56
N ASP A 76 6.52 -13.14 -8.82
CA ASP A 76 6.20 -11.81 -8.27
C ASP A 76 4.90 -11.25 -8.86
N ARG A 77 4.63 -11.49 -10.15
CA ARG A 77 3.35 -11.10 -10.76
C ARG A 77 2.20 -11.82 -10.08
N LEU A 78 2.35 -13.12 -9.84
CA LEU A 78 1.29 -13.94 -9.28
C LEU A 78 1.06 -13.63 -7.80
N SER A 79 2.10 -13.40 -7.00
CA SER A 79 1.98 -13.08 -5.57
C SER A 79 1.16 -11.81 -5.36
N VAL A 80 1.41 -10.79 -6.17
CA VAL A 80 0.63 -9.54 -6.19
C VAL A 80 -0.82 -9.84 -6.57
N LEU A 81 -1.07 -10.48 -7.74
CA LEU A 81 -2.43 -10.72 -8.22
C LEU A 81 -3.25 -11.62 -7.28
N VAL A 82 -2.63 -12.60 -6.62
CA VAL A 82 -3.28 -13.44 -5.60
C VAL A 82 -3.71 -12.62 -4.40
N THR A 83 -2.88 -11.69 -3.95
CA THR A 83 -3.21 -10.76 -2.85
C THR A 83 -4.39 -9.88 -3.22
N TYR A 84 -4.39 -9.30 -4.43
CA TYR A 84 -5.53 -8.51 -4.93
C TYR A 84 -6.80 -9.35 -5.11
N ARG A 85 -6.69 -10.59 -5.58
CA ARG A 85 -7.84 -11.51 -5.69
C ARG A 85 -8.48 -11.77 -4.33
N LYS A 86 -7.68 -12.08 -3.31
CA LYS A 86 -8.16 -12.37 -1.94
C LYS A 86 -8.81 -11.16 -1.29
N THR A 87 -8.15 -10.00 -1.38
CA THR A 87 -8.67 -8.74 -0.81
C THR A 87 -9.95 -8.31 -1.50
N LEU A 88 -10.02 -8.39 -2.84
CA LEU A 88 -11.23 -8.10 -3.60
C LEU A 88 -12.39 -9.03 -3.22
N LEU A 89 -12.13 -10.33 -3.05
CA LEU A 89 -13.18 -11.26 -2.60
C LEU A 89 -13.70 -10.88 -1.20
N LYS A 90 -12.79 -10.52 -0.27
CA LYS A 90 -13.19 -10.04 1.07
C LYS A 90 -14.04 -8.76 0.99
N LEU A 91 -13.69 -7.84 0.10
CA LEU A 91 -14.47 -6.61 -0.13
C LEU A 91 -15.87 -6.92 -0.66
N LEU A 92 -15.96 -7.79 -1.66
CA LEU A 92 -17.24 -8.18 -2.27
C LEU A 92 -18.15 -8.89 -1.25
N ASN A 93 -17.59 -9.76 -0.41
CA ASN A 93 -18.34 -10.40 0.68
C ASN A 93 -18.81 -9.41 1.73
N LYS A 94 -18.09 -8.30 1.94
CA LYS A 94 -18.49 -7.19 2.83
C LYS A 94 -19.54 -6.26 2.22
N GLY A 95 -20.04 -6.55 1.01
CA GLY A 95 -21.08 -5.75 0.36
C GLY A 95 -20.55 -4.67 -0.58
N TYR A 96 -19.27 -4.69 -0.97
CA TYR A 96 -18.76 -3.74 -1.96
C TYR A 96 -19.54 -3.84 -3.28
N SER A 97 -19.90 -2.68 -3.84
CA SER A 97 -20.57 -2.59 -5.13
C SER A 97 -19.89 -1.57 -6.04
N PRO A 98 -19.59 -1.91 -7.31
CA PRO A 98 -19.04 -0.97 -8.29
C PRO A 98 -19.96 0.21 -8.65
N TYR A 99 -21.26 0.12 -8.32
CA TYR A 99 -22.29 1.07 -8.76
C TYR A 99 -22.81 1.99 -7.64
N SER A 100 -22.30 1.86 -6.41
CA SER A 100 -22.74 2.67 -5.25
C SER A 100 -21.57 3.34 -4.52
N ASP A 101 -21.88 4.25 -3.60
CA ASP A 101 -20.87 4.87 -2.73
C ASP A 101 -20.39 3.87 -1.67
N ASN A 102 -19.09 3.61 -1.61
CA ASN A 102 -18.49 2.56 -0.78
C ASN A 102 -17.80 3.08 0.50
N LYS A 103 -18.08 4.33 0.90
CA LYS A 103 -17.42 4.99 2.05
C LYS A 103 -17.55 4.23 3.37
N GLU A 104 -18.75 3.70 3.67
CA GLU A 104 -19.01 2.96 4.92
C GLU A 104 -18.25 1.63 4.99
N ILE A 105 -17.97 1.02 3.84
CA ILE A 105 -17.22 -0.24 3.79
C ILE A 105 -15.73 0.03 4.05
N LEU A 106 -15.23 1.18 3.61
CA LEU A 106 -13.84 1.61 3.80
C LEU A 106 -13.53 1.96 5.26
N SER A 107 -14.44 2.63 5.98
CA SER A 107 -14.28 2.90 7.41
C SER A 107 -14.19 1.60 8.22
N ASN A 108 -15.14 0.69 7.99
CA ASN A 108 -15.19 -0.62 8.65
C ASN A 108 -13.98 -1.54 8.38
N ILE A 109 -13.19 -1.28 7.34
CA ILE A 109 -11.94 -2.03 7.07
C ILE A 109 -10.77 -1.49 7.88
N ASN A 110 -10.74 -0.18 8.14
CA ASN A 110 -9.69 0.45 8.92
C ASN A 110 -9.87 0.14 10.42
N ASP A 111 -11.10 0.07 10.92
CA ASP A 111 -11.38 -0.29 12.32
C ASP A 111 -11.01 -1.77 12.62
N ASN A 112 -11.11 -2.65 11.60
CA ASN A 112 -10.72 -4.05 11.69
C ASN A 112 -9.22 -4.31 11.42
N LYS A 113 -8.41 -3.30 11.08
CA LYS A 113 -6.94 -3.45 11.05
C LYS A 113 -6.32 -3.46 12.45
N SER A 114 -7.08 -3.04 13.47
CA SER A 114 -6.69 -3.14 14.88
C SER A 114 -6.93 -4.52 15.49
N GLN A 115 -7.40 -5.51 14.72
CA GLN A 115 -7.62 -6.89 15.18
C GLN A 115 -7.16 -7.90 14.13
N THR A 116 -5.84 -8.11 14.03
CA THR A 116 -5.30 -9.43 13.67
C THR A 116 -4.94 -10.18 14.95
N PRO A 117 -5.25 -11.49 15.05
CA PRO A 117 -5.11 -12.25 16.28
C PRO A 117 -3.66 -12.27 16.82
N PRO A 118 -3.51 -12.23 18.15
CA PRO A 118 -2.25 -12.17 18.85
C PRO A 118 -1.51 -13.52 18.80
N SER A 119 -0.19 -13.49 18.64
CA SER A 119 0.63 -14.38 19.47
C SER A 119 0.43 -13.91 20.90
N ASN A 120 -0.45 -14.61 21.63
CA ASN A 120 -0.63 -14.66 23.09
C ASN A 120 0.49 -13.94 23.88
N ASN A 121 0.22 -12.96 24.76
CA ASN A 121 -0.65 -13.09 25.92
C ASN A 121 -1.17 -11.74 26.46
N GLN A 122 -2.48 -11.76 26.78
CA GLN A 122 -3.18 -11.15 27.92
C GLN A 122 -3.57 -9.66 27.91
N SER A 123 -4.79 -9.44 28.40
CA SER A 123 -5.74 -8.36 28.10
C SER A 123 -6.00 -7.39 29.26
N LEU A 124 -6.06 -6.09 28.92
CA LEU A 124 -6.85 -4.92 29.39
C LEU A 124 -7.34 -4.82 30.86
N PRO A 125 -7.35 -3.59 31.42
CA PRO A 125 -8.62 -2.82 31.44
C PRO A 125 -8.52 -1.36 30.96
N LYS A 126 -9.66 -0.88 30.46
CA LYS A 126 -10.00 0.47 29.97
C LYS A 126 -9.85 1.56 31.04
N GLU A 127 -9.35 2.73 30.65
CA GLU A 127 -9.93 4.03 31.02
C GLU A 127 -9.58 5.09 29.96
N VAL A 128 -10.53 5.98 29.73
CA VAL A 128 -10.49 7.06 28.76
C VAL A 128 -9.67 8.19 29.37
N GLU A 129 -8.53 8.53 28.78
CA GLU A 129 -8.08 9.92 28.62
C GLU A 129 -6.84 9.98 27.71
N GLN A 130 -6.71 11.13 27.06
CA GLN A 130 -5.78 11.46 25.97
C GLN A 130 -4.35 10.94 26.17
N ILE A 131 -3.83 10.18 25.20
CA ILE A 131 -2.40 9.90 25.09
C ILE A 131 -1.92 10.39 23.72
N GLN A 132 -1.23 11.53 23.73
CA GLN A 132 -0.40 12.00 22.62
C GLN A 132 0.81 11.07 22.53
N GLU A 133 0.84 10.06 21.64
CA GLU A 133 2.06 9.28 21.41
C GLU A 133 2.19 8.77 19.96
N PRO A 134 3.39 8.77 19.33
CA PRO A 134 4.62 9.49 19.64
C PRO A 134 4.89 10.60 18.59
N VAL A 135 5.37 11.76 19.04
CA VAL A 135 6.03 12.74 18.16
C VAL A 135 7.39 12.17 17.77
N MET A 136 7.41 11.11 16.95
CA MET A 136 8.66 10.61 16.40
C MET A 136 9.30 11.78 15.64
N THR A 137 10.52 12.12 16.03
CA THR A 137 11.22 13.20 15.35
C THR A 137 11.46 12.80 13.90
N TYR A 138 11.51 13.76 12.98
CA TYR A 138 11.81 13.42 11.59
C TYR A 138 13.19 12.72 11.48
N GLU A 139 14.13 13.02 12.38
CA GLU A 139 15.45 12.40 12.41
C GLU A 139 15.37 10.90 12.71
N GLU A 140 14.69 10.54 13.80
CA GLU A 140 14.47 9.15 14.21
C GLU A 140 13.69 8.38 13.16
N ALA A 141 12.66 9.01 12.57
CA ALA A 141 11.88 8.41 11.49
C ALA A 141 12.77 8.05 10.29
N PHE A 142 13.55 9.00 9.79
CA PHE A 142 14.41 8.72 8.65
C PHE A 142 15.50 7.71 8.95
N ASP A 143 16.04 7.67 10.18
CA ASP A 143 17.03 6.68 10.58
C ASP A 143 16.42 5.28 10.69
N PHE A 144 15.19 5.16 11.23
CA PHE A 144 14.43 3.92 11.21
C PHE A 144 14.21 3.43 9.76
N GLY A 145 13.75 4.31 8.88
CA GLY A 145 13.50 3.98 7.48
C GLY A 145 14.77 3.54 6.74
N LEU A 146 15.91 4.18 7.03
CA LEU A 146 17.21 3.80 6.50
C LEU A 146 17.67 2.42 7.00
N LYS A 147 17.56 2.17 8.31
CA LYS A 147 17.92 0.89 8.94
C LYS A 147 17.10 -0.28 8.39
N GLN A 148 15.82 -0.06 8.12
CA GLN A 148 14.97 -1.05 7.48
C GLN A 148 15.34 -1.27 6.02
N LYS A 149 15.68 -0.20 5.28
CA LYS A 149 16.12 -0.30 3.88
C LYS A 149 17.46 -0.99 3.73
N GLU A 150 18.37 -0.82 4.67
CA GLU A 150 19.73 -1.39 4.65
C GLU A 150 19.73 -2.89 4.36
N LYS A 151 18.79 -3.64 4.94
CA LYS A 151 18.67 -5.10 4.75
C LYS A 151 18.39 -5.52 3.30
N PHE A 152 17.93 -4.59 2.46
CA PHE A 152 17.46 -4.86 1.11
C PHE A 152 18.24 -4.10 0.02
N ILE A 153 19.29 -3.34 0.38
CA ILE A 153 20.07 -2.53 -0.57
C ILE A 153 21.56 -2.80 -0.44
N TYR A 154 22.30 -2.61 -1.52
CA TYR A 154 23.76 -2.70 -1.51
C TYR A 154 24.40 -1.55 -0.71
N ALA A 155 25.57 -1.79 -0.13
CA ALA A 155 26.33 -0.81 0.66
C ALA A 155 26.58 0.51 -0.08
N THR A 156 26.81 0.47 -1.39
CA THR A 156 26.97 1.67 -2.24
C THR A 156 25.69 2.50 -2.32
N THR A 157 24.54 1.84 -2.36
CA THR A 157 23.22 2.49 -2.37
C THR A 157 22.90 3.06 -1.00
N LYS A 158 23.22 2.33 0.08
CA LYS A 158 23.10 2.80 1.46
C LYS A 158 23.85 4.11 1.67
N ARG A 159 25.11 4.18 1.24
CA ARG A 159 25.93 5.41 1.33
C ARG A 159 25.29 6.60 0.61
N SER A 160 24.66 6.36 -0.53
CA SER A 160 23.92 7.40 -1.26
C SER A 160 22.72 7.92 -0.47
N PHE A 161 21.96 7.03 0.15
CA PHE A 161 20.80 7.35 0.97
C PHE A 161 21.21 8.15 2.21
N GLU A 162 22.26 7.69 2.93
CA GLU A 162 22.85 8.37 4.08
C GLU A 162 23.27 9.80 3.74
N ASN A 163 23.98 9.99 2.64
CA ASN A 163 24.43 11.32 2.21
C ASN A 163 23.26 12.25 1.90
N ARG A 164 22.20 11.75 1.25
CA ARG A 164 21.01 12.54 0.91
C ARG A 164 20.18 12.88 2.14
N LEU A 165 20.03 11.94 3.07
CA LEU A 165 19.37 12.19 4.36
C LEU A 165 20.15 13.19 5.20
N LYS A 166 21.48 13.04 5.31
CA LYS A 166 22.34 13.97 6.04
C LYS A 166 22.20 15.40 5.49
N ASN A 167 22.20 15.54 4.17
CA ASN A 167 21.99 16.83 3.52
C ASN A 167 20.58 17.39 3.77
N PHE A 168 19.55 16.54 3.76
CA PHE A 168 18.19 16.94 4.09
C PHE A 168 18.06 17.42 5.53
N LYS A 169 18.53 16.63 6.51
CA LYS A 169 18.51 16.98 7.95
C LYS A 169 19.24 18.31 8.19
N LYS A 170 20.42 18.48 7.59
CA LYS A 170 21.18 19.75 7.68
C LYS A 170 20.37 20.93 7.13
N TRP A 171 19.80 20.78 5.95
CA TRP A 171 19.01 21.84 5.31
C TRP A 171 17.76 22.21 6.15
N VAL A 172 17.06 21.23 6.71
CA VAL A 172 15.89 21.48 7.59
C VAL A 172 16.31 22.26 8.84
N LYS A 173 17.42 21.88 9.50
CA LYS A 173 17.94 22.61 10.67
C LYS A 173 18.27 24.07 10.36
N GLU A 174 18.80 24.36 9.17
CA GLU A 174 19.22 25.70 8.76
C GLU A 174 18.03 26.58 8.31
N THR A 175 17.06 26.01 7.60
CA THR A 175 15.96 26.78 6.95
C THR A 175 14.64 26.72 7.71
N HIS A 176 14.42 25.69 8.51
CA HIS A 176 13.17 25.41 9.20
C HIS A 176 13.43 24.83 10.61
N PRO A 177 14.04 25.60 11.53
CA PRO A 177 14.46 25.10 12.85
C PRO A 177 13.28 24.66 13.74
N ASN A 178 12.07 25.14 13.45
CA ASN A 178 10.86 24.79 14.19
C ASN A 178 10.27 23.43 13.80
N VAL A 179 10.80 22.80 12.74
CA VAL A 179 10.34 21.47 12.30
C VAL A 179 11.04 20.41 13.14
N VAL A 180 10.27 19.69 13.94
CA VAL A 180 10.76 18.65 14.85
C VAL A 180 10.10 17.31 14.56
N GLY A 181 8.79 17.29 14.31
CA GLY A 181 8.02 16.07 14.09
C GLY A 181 8.07 15.56 12.65
N ILE A 182 7.96 14.24 12.47
CA ILE A 182 7.80 13.66 11.12
C ILE A 182 6.51 14.11 10.43
N ASP A 183 5.45 14.37 11.19
CA ASP A 183 4.15 14.84 10.67
C ASP A 183 4.22 16.23 10.02
N GLU A 184 5.22 17.03 10.40
CA GLU A 184 5.44 18.37 9.86
C GLU A 184 6.14 18.33 8.49
N ILE A 185 6.68 17.16 8.10
CA ILE A 185 7.32 16.94 6.80
C ILE A 185 6.26 16.84 5.69
N ASN A 186 5.78 18.01 5.27
CA ASN A 186 4.78 18.15 4.23
C ASN A 186 5.40 18.25 2.81
N LYS A 187 4.53 18.17 1.78
CA LYS A 187 4.93 18.31 0.38
C LYS A 187 5.66 19.62 0.09
N LYS A 188 5.26 20.72 0.74
CA LYS A 188 5.84 22.05 0.53
C LYS A 188 7.31 22.04 0.97
N LEU A 189 7.61 21.59 2.18
CA LEU A 189 8.96 21.49 2.73
C LEU A 189 9.89 20.67 1.82
N ILE A 190 9.46 19.47 1.42
CA ILE A 190 10.24 18.63 0.50
C ILE A 190 10.43 19.31 -0.87
N SER A 191 9.42 20.03 -1.37
CA SER A 191 9.54 20.73 -2.65
C SER A 191 10.52 21.89 -2.58
N HIS A 192 10.57 22.63 -1.46
CA HIS A 192 11.58 23.67 -1.23
C HIS A 192 12.99 23.07 -1.18
N PHE A 193 13.19 21.99 -0.43
CA PHE A 193 14.48 21.28 -0.40
C PHE A 193 14.94 20.82 -1.79
N LEU A 194 14.02 20.24 -2.57
CA LEU A 194 14.34 19.79 -3.92
C LEU A 194 14.62 20.96 -4.87
N SER A 195 14.06 22.14 -4.62
CA SER A 195 14.34 23.36 -5.40
C SER A 195 15.73 23.91 -5.07
N ASP A 196 16.12 23.93 -3.79
CA ASP A 196 17.49 24.26 -3.37
C ASP A 196 18.53 23.35 -4.04
N ILE A 197 18.28 22.03 -4.08
CA ILE A 197 19.15 21.08 -4.80
C ILE A 197 19.20 21.40 -6.29
N LEU A 198 18.07 21.77 -6.90
CA LEU A 198 18.00 22.08 -8.32
C LEU A 198 18.84 23.31 -8.65
N GLU A 199 18.73 24.36 -7.84
CA GLU A 199 19.47 25.62 -8.00
C GLU A 199 20.97 25.42 -7.88
N ARG A 200 21.42 24.63 -6.90
CA ARG A 200 22.85 24.43 -6.64
C ARG A 200 23.50 23.35 -7.51
N THR A 201 22.73 22.44 -8.11
CA THR A 201 23.27 21.29 -8.86
C THR A 201 22.63 21.08 -10.23
N SER A 202 21.75 20.07 -10.38
CA SER A 202 21.16 19.70 -11.66
C SER A 202 19.81 19.00 -11.48
N PRO A 203 18.95 19.00 -12.52
CA PRO A 203 17.70 18.25 -12.52
C PRO A 203 17.88 16.76 -12.20
N ARG A 204 18.99 16.16 -12.65
CA ARG A 204 19.31 14.74 -12.39
C ARG A 204 19.57 14.50 -10.90
N ASN A 205 20.40 15.34 -10.27
CA ASN A 205 20.70 15.18 -8.84
C ASN A 205 19.45 15.41 -7.98
N ARG A 206 18.67 16.45 -8.30
CA ARG A 206 17.36 16.70 -7.67
C ARG A 206 16.45 15.48 -7.75
N ASN A 207 16.34 14.86 -8.93
CA ASN A 207 15.48 13.68 -9.11
C ASN A 207 15.98 12.47 -8.34
N ASN A 208 17.29 12.26 -8.27
CA ASN A 208 17.88 11.18 -7.48
C ASN A 208 17.60 11.39 -5.98
N SER A 209 17.78 12.61 -5.46
CA SER A 209 17.44 12.95 -4.09
C SER A 209 15.96 12.73 -3.78
N ARG A 210 15.07 13.15 -4.69
CA ARG A 210 13.63 12.87 -4.59
C ARG A 210 13.34 11.36 -4.52
N ALA A 211 13.98 10.57 -5.38
CA ALA A 211 13.74 9.13 -5.46
C ALA A 211 14.16 8.42 -4.16
N ASP A 212 15.34 8.75 -3.63
CA ASP A 212 15.84 8.17 -2.37
C ASP A 212 14.96 8.54 -1.18
N LEU A 213 14.64 9.84 -1.02
CA LEU A 213 13.75 10.28 0.05
C LEU A 213 12.36 9.62 -0.06
N SER A 214 11.82 9.48 -1.28
CA SER A 214 10.53 8.80 -1.50
C SER A 214 10.59 7.32 -1.14
N SER A 215 11.73 6.66 -1.37
CA SER A 215 11.95 5.26 -1.00
C SER A 215 11.93 5.06 0.51
N ILE A 216 12.53 5.97 1.27
CA ILE A 216 12.55 5.93 2.74
C ILE A 216 11.17 6.29 3.30
N MET A 217 10.53 7.36 2.78
CA MET A 217 9.17 7.74 3.16
C MET A 217 8.14 6.64 2.88
N GLN A 218 8.39 5.79 1.87
CA GLN A 218 7.54 4.62 1.64
C GLN A 218 7.64 3.60 2.76
N VAL A 219 8.84 3.35 3.29
CA VAL A 219 9.01 2.45 4.44
C VAL A 219 8.28 2.99 5.66
N LEU A 220 8.36 4.30 5.90
CA LEU A 220 7.62 4.92 7.00
C LEU A 220 6.11 4.74 6.84
N PHE A 221 5.60 4.88 5.62
CA PHE A 221 4.19 4.64 5.33
C PHE A 221 3.81 3.16 5.52
N ASP A 222 4.64 2.24 5.04
CA ASP A 222 4.39 0.79 5.14
C ASP A 222 4.43 0.30 6.61
N ASN A 223 5.06 1.07 7.51
CA ASN A 223 5.11 0.81 8.96
C ASN A 223 4.15 1.73 9.75
N ASP A 224 3.18 2.36 9.08
CA ASP A 224 2.16 3.24 9.68
C ASP A 224 2.72 4.43 10.51
N ILE A 225 3.99 4.81 10.29
CA ILE A 225 4.63 5.98 10.93
C ILE A 225 4.15 7.28 10.29
N VAL A 226 3.84 7.25 8.98
CA VAL A 226 3.32 8.41 8.25
C VAL A 226 2.06 8.02 7.48
N LYS A 227 1.09 8.93 7.43
CA LYS A 227 -0.22 8.68 6.78
C LYS A 227 -0.13 8.50 5.26
N ALA A 228 0.88 9.11 4.62
CA ALA A 228 1.05 9.03 3.18
C ALA A 228 2.47 9.41 2.74
N ASN A 229 2.92 8.84 1.60
CA ASN A 229 4.15 9.25 0.94
C ASN A 229 3.92 10.50 0.06
N VAL A 230 4.03 11.68 0.66
CA VAL A 230 3.82 12.98 -0.01
C VAL A 230 4.80 13.25 -1.16
N ILE A 231 5.98 12.61 -1.14
CA ILE A 231 7.05 12.81 -2.12
C ILE A 231 6.70 12.21 -3.49
N LYS A 232 5.89 11.16 -3.53
CA LYS A 232 5.40 10.56 -4.79
C LYS A 232 4.60 11.55 -5.63
N GLN A 233 3.95 12.53 -5.00
CA GLN A 233 3.15 13.56 -5.69
C GLN A 233 4.01 14.65 -6.36
N ILE A 234 5.31 14.71 -6.05
CA ILE A 234 6.21 15.68 -6.66
C ILE A 234 6.63 15.12 -8.03
N PRO A 235 6.53 15.86 -9.15
CA PRO A 235 6.90 15.34 -10.47
C PRO A 235 8.42 15.21 -10.64
N VAL A 236 8.86 14.34 -11.55
CA VAL A 236 10.26 14.20 -11.98
C VAL A 236 10.55 15.22 -13.09
N LEU A 237 11.68 15.93 -13.00
CA LEU A 237 12.07 16.91 -14.01
C LEU A 237 12.82 16.23 -15.17
N LYS A 238 12.68 16.74 -16.40
CA LYS A 238 13.46 16.24 -17.54
C LYS A 238 14.94 16.58 -17.34
N ALA A 239 15.82 15.58 -17.42
CA ALA A 239 17.26 15.76 -17.30
C ALA A 239 17.96 15.26 -18.57
N ILE A 240 18.63 16.16 -19.29
CA ILE A 240 19.40 15.83 -20.49
C ILE A 240 20.73 15.23 -20.04
N ALA A 241 21.16 14.12 -20.66
CA ALA A 241 22.45 13.51 -20.38
C ALA A 241 23.55 14.31 -21.07
N GLN A 242 24.57 14.74 -20.33
CA GLN A 242 25.80 15.25 -20.92
C GLN A 242 26.70 14.06 -21.29
N ARG A 243 27.15 14.00 -22.54
CA ARG A 243 28.06 12.96 -23.04
C ARG A 243 29.49 13.50 -22.98
N ASN A 244 30.33 12.90 -22.15
CA ASN A 244 31.76 13.21 -22.12
C ASN A 244 32.44 12.61 -23.35
N LYS A 245 33.44 13.30 -23.91
CA LYS A 245 34.26 12.75 -25.00
C LYS A 245 35.12 11.60 -24.47
N THR A 246 35.21 10.51 -25.22
CA THR A 246 36.13 9.41 -24.91
C THR A 246 37.57 9.88 -25.12
N TYR A 247 38.47 9.58 -24.19
CA TYR A 247 39.90 9.80 -24.41
C TYR A 247 40.35 8.93 -25.59
N THR A 248 41.02 9.55 -26.56
CA THR A 248 41.60 8.88 -27.73
C THR A 248 43.09 8.72 -27.52
#